data_AF-A0A5B8XRP1-F1
#
_entry.id   AF-A0A5B8XRP1-F1
#
_cell.length_a   1.000
_cell.length_b   1.000
_cell.length_c   1.000
_cell.angle_alpha   90.00
_cell.angle_beta   90.00
_cell.angle_gamma   90.00
#
_symmetry.space_group_name_H-M   'P 1'
#
loop_
_entity.id
_entity.type
_entity.pdbx_description
1 polymer ?
#
loop_
_entity_poly.entity_id
_entity_poly.type
_entity_poly.pdbx_seq_one_letter_code
_entity_poly.pdbx_strand_id
1 'polypeptide(L)'
;MARLNSKAEDLVSVAKRQGWVSTVRELPDAESLQITIEKKQVQRLISCMYSASSSPGWYRIALNGEPDLLAFVGGVATLEQVKEYAQTPIPMPIIGASAREFTPILNQWETDLPKTRWRDSGATIPERIVRDDKRRIASEAPFDQIMMQLGQFRSVTLAQKLLEEKFELSGTKIQQKELESRAEGVAFCVRSAFSYLDHAAMISMSQRIVSLYYGSVALAEAEILASPNGKSSLDEVEKLTKGGHGLFAQFNDDHGPPEFEELIVGPLRNNGFFPQWLKILGIQHDDFSEGKPKKPEDYKSSRHITLGDLMASIPEISTLFLDASNKPPRWVVPSLAPRLHGAGQYTSTLIRLRDRSGRMPKEYFDELPDCIHDLYFVTPEEEDGTGLILEGIVNHPNHKYWWGALPLHRNRNLASSCLILPVFGRWLPYRVHAVVLLYALSILVRYMPGTWQRVVGGPWDHYEVVIESLLDGFSKILPEVFLKELIPHDLDVYLPGSIFS
;
A
#
# COMPACT_ATOMS: atom_id res chain seq x y z
N MET A 1 20.80 -47.06 5.99
CA MET A 1 21.53 -45.99 5.25
C MET A 1 20.74 -44.72 4.99
N ALA A 2 19.59 -44.72 4.28
CA ALA A 2 18.86 -43.48 3.96
C ALA A 2 18.56 -42.53 5.15
N ARG A 3 18.16 -43.08 6.31
CA ARG A 3 17.93 -42.29 7.54
C ARG A 3 19.23 -41.72 8.15
N LEU A 4 20.36 -42.41 7.98
CA LEU A 4 21.66 -41.97 8.48
C LEU A 4 22.19 -40.81 7.63
N ASN A 5 22.07 -40.92 6.31
CA ASN A 5 22.41 -39.86 5.37
C ASN A 5 21.55 -38.61 5.60
N SER A 6 20.22 -38.76 5.76
CA SER A 6 19.33 -37.64 6.08
C SER A 6 19.70 -36.95 7.40
N LYS A 7 20.11 -37.69 8.43
CA LYS A 7 20.56 -37.09 9.70
C LYS A 7 21.95 -36.48 9.64
N ALA A 8 22.86 -37.04 8.86
CA ALA A 8 24.14 -36.40 8.56
C ALA A 8 23.94 -35.09 7.79
N GLU A 9 23.00 -35.04 6.83
CA GLU A 9 22.62 -33.83 6.11
C GLU A 9 22.05 -32.75 7.05
N ASP A 10 21.23 -33.12 8.04
CA ASP A 10 20.76 -32.19 9.08
C ASP A 10 21.97 -31.52 9.78
N LEU A 11 22.97 -32.29 10.21
CA LEU A 11 24.18 -31.76 10.88
C LEU A 11 25.03 -30.89 9.95
N VAL A 12 25.24 -31.34 8.70
CA VAL A 12 25.97 -30.60 7.66
C VAL A 12 25.27 -29.27 7.35
N SER A 13 23.94 -29.26 7.26
CA SER A 13 23.15 -28.05 7.00
C SER A 13 23.35 -27.00 8.10
N VAL A 14 23.40 -27.43 9.36
CA VAL A 14 23.64 -26.54 10.51
C VAL A 14 25.06 -25.99 10.47
N ALA A 15 26.06 -26.84 10.22
CA ALA A 15 27.45 -26.44 10.07
C ALA A 15 27.63 -25.41 8.94
N LYS A 16 27.04 -25.68 7.77
CA LYS A 16 27.10 -24.80 6.59
C LYS A 16 26.47 -23.43 6.83
N ARG A 17 25.33 -23.36 7.54
CA ARG A 17 24.68 -22.09 7.92
C ARG A 17 25.58 -21.20 8.79
N GLN A 18 26.49 -21.81 9.55
CA GLN A 18 27.47 -21.09 10.36
C GLN A 18 28.82 -20.88 9.65
N GLY A 19 28.93 -21.24 8.37
CA GLY A 19 30.13 -21.03 7.56
C GLY A 19 31.21 -22.10 7.73
N TRP A 20 30.87 -23.29 8.19
CA TRP A 20 31.77 -24.46 8.18
C TRP A 20 31.66 -25.18 6.84
N VAL A 21 32.80 -25.63 6.32
CA VAL A 21 32.86 -26.57 5.19
C VAL A 21 32.74 -27.98 5.76
N SER A 22 31.99 -28.86 5.11
CA SER A 22 31.77 -30.23 5.61
C SER A 22 32.06 -31.24 4.52
N THR A 23 32.76 -32.32 4.87
CA THR A 23 32.95 -33.50 4.02
C THR A 23 32.39 -34.73 4.74
N VAL A 24 31.66 -35.56 4.01
CA VAL A 24 31.05 -36.79 4.55
C VAL A 24 31.74 -37.98 3.91
N ARG A 25 32.21 -38.92 4.73
CA ARG A 25 32.83 -40.16 4.30
C ARG A 25 32.06 -41.34 4.86
N GLU A 26 31.64 -42.24 3.98
CA GLU A 26 31.09 -43.53 4.37
C GLU A 26 32.23 -44.46 4.80
N LEU A 27 32.07 -45.14 5.93
CA LEU A 27 33.01 -46.16 6.38
C LEU A 27 32.68 -47.52 5.70
N PRO A 28 33.68 -48.41 5.51
CA PRO A 28 33.59 -49.57 4.63
C PRO A 28 32.41 -50.52 4.85
N ASP A 29 31.80 -50.51 6.04
CA ASP A 29 30.65 -51.35 6.40
C ASP A 29 29.48 -50.49 6.94
N ALA A 30 28.71 -49.94 5.99
CA ALA A 30 27.34 -49.36 5.96
C ALA A 30 26.50 -49.03 7.24
N GLU A 31 27.08 -48.85 8.43
CA GLU A 31 26.33 -48.51 9.66
C GLU A 31 26.81 -47.24 10.36
N SER A 32 27.83 -46.58 9.81
CA SER A 32 28.37 -45.31 10.33
C SER A 32 28.86 -44.38 9.22
N LEU A 33 28.81 -43.07 9.51
CA LEU A 33 29.34 -42.00 8.68
C LEU A 33 30.32 -41.17 9.49
N GLN A 34 31.39 -40.72 8.85
CA GLN A 34 32.25 -39.67 9.39
C GLN A 34 31.96 -38.36 8.68
N ILE A 35 31.72 -37.30 9.47
CA ILE A 35 31.54 -35.94 8.98
C ILE A 35 32.71 -35.14 9.51
N THR A 36 33.58 -34.70 8.61
CA THR A 36 34.64 -33.76 8.94
C THR A 36 34.13 -32.36 8.64
N ILE A 37 34.14 -31.48 9.64
CA ILE A 37 33.84 -30.06 9.44
C ILE A 37 35.09 -29.22 9.65
N GLU A 38 35.27 -28.21 8.81
CA GLU A 38 36.44 -27.35 8.82
C GLU A 38 36.03 -25.89 8.69
N LYS A 39 36.66 -25.04 9.51
CA LYS A 39 36.50 -23.60 9.43
C LYS A 39 37.81 -22.93 9.85
N LYS A 40 38.41 -22.18 8.92
CA LYS A 40 39.77 -21.62 9.07
C LYS A 40 40.78 -22.75 9.33
N GLN A 41 41.54 -22.68 10.42
CA GLN A 41 42.53 -23.69 10.82
C GLN A 41 41.98 -24.71 11.83
N VAL A 42 40.68 -24.66 12.15
CA VAL A 42 40.05 -25.59 13.09
C VAL A 42 39.28 -26.64 12.31
N GLN A 43 39.62 -27.89 12.55
CA GLN A 43 38.96 -29.07 12.01
C GLN A 43 38.34 -29.85 13.16
N ARG A 44 37.11 -30.34 12.96
CA ARG A 44 36.39 -31.19 13.92
C ARG A 44 35.84 -32.41 13.21
N LEU A 45 35.93 -33.56 13.85
CA LEU A 45 35.46 -34.84 13.35
C LEU A 45 34.23 -35.31 14.12
N ILE A 46 33.16 -35.61 13.41
CA ILE A 46 31.90 -36.10 13.97
C ILE A 46 31.66 -37.51 13.45
N SER A 47 31.45 -38.47 14.34
CA SER A 47 31.01 -39.82 13.94
C SER A 47 29.51 -39.97 14.17
N CYS A 48 28.77 -40.25 13.10
CA CYS A 48 27.32 -40.42 13.10
C CYS A 48 26.96 -41.90 12.89
N MET A 49 26.13 -42.48 13.75
CA MET A 49 25.81 -43.92 13.74
C MET A 49 24.41 -44.20 14.31
N TYR A 50 23.89 -45.42 14.13
CA TYR A 50 22.61 -45.82 14.75
C TYR A 50 22.77 -46.20 16.22
N SER A 51 21.77 -45.91 17.05
CA SER A 51 21.77 -46.24 18.48
C SER A 51 21.62 -47.74 18.79
N ALA A 52 21.26 -48.56 17.80
CA ALA A 52 20.93 -49.99 17.97
C ALA A 52 21.70 -50.89 17.00
N SER A 53 23.02 -50.68 16.82
CA SER A 53 23.78 -51.54 15.91
C SER A 53 24.34 -52.80 16.58
N SER A 54 24.37 -53.90 15.83
CA SER A 54 24.29 -55.28 16.32
C SER A 54 25.62 -55.91 16.80
N SER A 55 26.76 -55.22 16.74
CA SER A 55 28.08 -55.83 17.02
C SER A 55 29.09 -54.92 17.75
N PRO A 56 29.46 -55.14 19.03
CA PRO A 56 30.30 -54.23 19.83
C PRO A 56 31.61 -53.69 19.18
N GLY A 57 32.14 -54.35 18.16
CA GLY A 57 33.29 -53.88 17.37
C GLY A 57 33.10 -52.56 16.61
N TRP A 58 31.86 -52.15 16.29
CA TRP A 58 31.61 -50.90 15.56
C TRP A 58 31.92 -49.64 16.38
N TYR A 59 31.67 -49.68 17.69
CA TYR A 59 32.05 -48.60 18.60
C TYR A 59 33.56 -48.38 18.59
N ARG A 60 34.35 -49.47 18.55
CA ARG A 60 35.81 -49.38 18.48
C ARG A 60 36.29 -48.77 17.16
N ILE A 61 35.67 -49.14 16.04
CA ILE A 61 36.04 -48.57 14.72
C ILE A 61 35.70 -47.08 14.65
N ALA A 62 34.55 -46.67 15.19
CA ALA A 62 34.19 -45.25 15.24
C ALA A 62 35.07 -44.44 16.21
N LEU A 63 35.53 -45.06 17.30
CA LEU A 63 36.45 -44.45 18.26
C LEU A 63 37.91 -44.43 17.78
N ASN A 64 38.32 -45.33 16.87
CA ASN A 64 39.67 -45.36 16.29
C ASN A 64 40.02 -44.10 15.48
N GLY A 65 39.02 -43.34 15.05
CA GLY A 65 39.22 -42.06 14.37
C GLY A 65 39.37 -40.85 15.31
N GLU A 66 39.31 -41.05 16.63
CA GLU A 66 39.33 -40.00 17.65
C GLU A 66 38.34 -38.84 17.36
N PRO A 67 37.03 -39.12 17.23
CA PRO A 67 36.07 -38.08 16.90
C PRO A 67 35.90 -37.06 18.04
N ASP A 68 35.73 -35.79 17.70
CA ASP A 68 35.38 -34.72 18.64
C ASP A 68 33.92 -34.82 19.14
N LEU A 69 33.06 -35.57 18.45
CA LEU A 69 31.63 -35.73 18.77
C LEU A 69 31.07 -37.06 18.26
N LEU A 70 30.24 -37.71 19.08
CA LEU A 70 29.44 -38.87 18.69
C LEU A 70 27.96 -38.49 18.55
N ALA A 71 27.37 -38.76 17.38
CA ALA A 71 25.97 -38.44 17.08
C ALA A 71 25.16 -39.71 16.75
N PHE A 72 24.04 -39.92 17.45
CA PHE A 72 23.21 -41.13 17.30
C PHE A 72 21.87 -40.88 16.63
N VAL A 73 21.57 -41.69 15.60
CA VAL A 73 20.26 -41.74 14.95
C VAL A 73 19.36 -42.71 15.71
N GLY A 74 18.28 -42.19 16.31
CA GLY A 74 17.32 -42.98 17.10
C GLY A 74 17.17 -42.57 18.57
N GLY A 75 17.86 -41.49 19.00
CA GLY A 75 17.83 -40.99 20.37
C GLY A 75 18.94 -41.58 21.25
N VAL A 76 19.29 -40.86 22.32
CA VAL A 76 20.44 -41.14 23.22
C VAL A 76 20.14 -42.25 24.24
N ALA A 77 19.15 -43.10 23.97
CA ALA A 77 18.52 -43.94 24.98
C ALA A 77 19.43 -45.01 25.63
N THR A 78 20.68 -45.18 25.18
CA THR A 78 21.59 -46.12 25.82
C THR A 78 23.03 -45.60 25.89
N LEU A 79 23.22 -44.38 26.40
CA LEU A 79 24.55 -43.86 26.78
C LEU A 79 25.27 -44.82 27.76
N GLU A 80 24.52 -45.56 28.58
CA GLU A 80 25.04 -46.64 29.43
C GLU A 80 25.51 -47.87 28.64
N GLN A 81 24.78 -48.33 27.61
CA GLN A 81 25.23 -49.45 26.77
C GLN A 81 26.45 -49.06 25.93
N VAL A 82 26.50 -47.82 25.43
CA VAL A 82 27.65 -47.29 24.68
C VAL A 82 28.91 -47.30 25.56
N LYS A 83 28.79 -46.94 26.86
CA LYS A 83 29.88 -47.02 27.85
C LYS A 83 30.27 -48.47 28.17
N GLU A 84 29.30 -49.37 28.27
CA GLU A 84 29.50 -50.80 28.54
C GLU A 84 30.22 -51.51 27.38
N TYR A 85 29.90 -51.16 26.13
CA TYR A 85 30.54 -51.72 24.93
C TYR A 85 31.91 -51.12 24.60
N ALA A 86 32.13 -49.83 24.89
CA ALA A 86 33.41 -49.17 24.63
C ALA A 86 34.54 -49.72 25.50
N GLN A 87 34.24 -50.29 26.67
CA GLN A 87 35.20 -50.81 27.68
C GLN A 87 36.25 -49.79 28.16
N THR A 88 36.17 -48.54 27.69
CA THR A 88 37.03 -47.40 28.06
C THR A 88 36.16 -46.15 28.26
N PRO A 89 36.61 -45.17 29.07
CA PRO A 89 35.91 -43.90 29.21
C PRO A 89 35.86 -43.17 27.86
N ILE A 90 34.67 -42.67 27.49
CA ILE A 90 34.45 -41.89 26.27
C ILE A 90 34.72 -40.41 26.60
N PRO A 91 35.80 -39.79 26.06
CA PRO A 91 36.22 -38.45 26.47
C PRO A 91 35.46 -37.31 25.76
N MET A 92 34.65 -37.62 24.75
CA MET A 92 33.95 -36.65 23.90
C MET A 92 32.43 -36.62 24.17
N PRO A 93 31.73 -35.53 23.80
CA PRO A 93 30.28 -35.43 23.96
C PRO A 93 29.51 -36.44 23.09
N ILE A 94 28.35 -36.86 23.59
CA ILE A 94 27.41 -37.75 22.90
C ILE A 94 26.08 -37.01 22.75
N ILE A 95 25.55 -36.96 21.53
CA ILE A 95 24.27 -36.31 21.22
C ILE A 95 23.36 -37.19 20.35
N GLY A 96 22.08 -36.88 20.32
CA GLY A 96 21.20 -37.29 19.22
C GLY A 96 21.57 -36.56 17.94
N ALA A 97 21.54 -37.27 16.80
CA ALA A 97 21.80 -36.69 15.48
C ALA A 97 20.64 -35.77 15.04
N SER A 98 20.57 -34.59 15.65
CA SER A 98 19.56 -33.56 15.40
C SER A 98 20.18 -32.16 15.40
N ALA A 99 19.61 -31.26 14.59
CA ALA A 99 20.03 -29.86 14.55
C ALA A 99 19.94 -29.19 15.93
N ARG A 100 18.94 -29.56 16.74
CA ARG A 100 18.70 -28.99 18.06
C ARG A 100 19.83 -29.31 19.05
N GLU A 101 20.32 -30.54 19.04
CA GLU A 101 21.39 -30.97 19.97
C GLU A 101 22.79 -30.64 19.46
N PHE A 102 22.97 -30.53 18.15
CA PHE A 102 24.25 -30.17 17.56
C PHE A 102 24.56 -28.67 17.63
N THR A 103 23.54 -27.81 17.54
CA THR A 103 23.73 -26.35 17.54
C THR A 103 24.50 -25.83 18.78
N PRO A 104 24.22 -26.27 20.02
CA PRO A 104 25.01 -25.88 21.19
C PRO A 104 26.48 -26.30 21.13
N ILE A 105 26.78 -27.51 20.62
CA ILE A 105 28.15 -28.00 20.46
C ILE A 105 28.90 -27.18 19.42
N LEU A 106 28.26 -26.90 18.28
CA LEU A 106 28.84 -26.07 17.23
C LEU A 106 29.12 -24.63 17.73
N ASN A 107 28.20 -24.05 18.51
CA ASN A 107 28.41 -22.74 19.13
C ASN A 107 29.58 -22.74 20.13
N GLN A 108 29.82 -23.85 20.83
CA GLN A 108 30.99 -24.00 21.69
C GLN A 108 32.27 -24.05 20.85
N TRP A 109 32.30 -24.81 19.76
CA TRP A 109 33.44 -24.87 18.85
C TRP A 109 33.71 -23.53 18.14
N GLU A 110 32.70 -22.69 17.94
CA GLU A 110 32.90 -21.30 17.47
C GLU A 110 33.73 -20.46 18.46
N THR A 111 33.75 -20.79 19.75
CA THR A 111 34.58 -20.05 20.73
C THR A 111 36.07 -20.36 20.60
N ASP A 112 36.42 -21.50 19.99
CA ASP A 112 37.80 -21.88 19.69
C ASP A 112 38.36 -21.13 18.47
N LEU A 113 37.49 -20.46 17.69
CA LEU A 113 37.90 -19.69 16.53
C LEU A 113 38.46 -18.32 16.95
N PRO A 114 39.45 -17.78 16.20
CA PRO A 114 39.94 -16.43 16.42
C PRO A 114 38.80 -15.41 16.37
N LYS A 115 38.62 -14.64 17.45
CA LYS A 115 37.57 -13.63 17.59
C LYS A 115 37.76 -12.54 16.53
N THR A 116 36.87 -12.48 15.55
CA THR A 116 36.76 -11.34 14.61
C THR A 116 35.40 -10.68 14.78
N ARG A 117 35.36 -9.33 14.73
CA ARG A 117 34.11 -8.55 14.82
C ARG A 117 33.14 -8.84 13.67
N TRP A 118 33.70 -9.25 12.53
CA TRP A 118 32.98 -9.56 11.30
C TRP A 118 33.25 -11.01 10.91
N ARG A 119 32.20 -11.73 10.47
CA ARG A 119 32.34 -13.04 9.83
C ARG A 119 32.50 -12.80 8.34
N ASP A 120 33.58 -13.31 7.78
CA ASP A 120 33.73 -13.34 6.33
C ASP A 120 32.78 -14.42 5.78
N SER A 121 31.63 -13.98 5.29
CA SER A 121 30.59 -14.89 4.77
C SER A 121 30.78 -15.18 3.27
N GLY A 122 31.80 -14.58 2.64
CA GLY A 122 31.93 -14.54 1.19
C GLY A 122 30.82 -13.74 0.49
N ALA A 123 29.89 -13.13 1.25
CA ALA A 123 28.87 -12.26 0.70
C ALA A 123 29.50 -10.93 0.31
N THR A 124 29.44 -10.60 -0.98
CA THR A 124 29.77 -9.27 -1.47
C THR A 124 28.67 -8.30 -1.05
N ILE A 125 29.07 -7.10 -0.62
CA ILE A 125 28.12 -5.99 -0.51
C ILE A 125 27.57 -5.76 -1.93
N PRO A 126 26.25 -5.84 -2.14
CA PRO A 126 25.70 -5.60 -3.47
C PRO A 126 26.09 -4.19 -3.92
N GLU A 127 26.56 -4.06 -5.17
CA GLU A 127 26.99 -2.78 -5.75
C GLU A 127 25.87 -1.72 -5.71
N ARG A 128 24.61 -2.18 -5.65
CA ARG A 128 23.42 -1.35 -5.49
C ARG A 128 22.58 -1.86 -4.32
N ILE A 129 22.40 -1.02 -3.30
CA ILE A 129 21.37 -1.25 -2.29
C ILE A 129 20.04 -1.02 -3.00
N VAL A 130 19.28 -2.09 -3.22
CA VAL A 130 17.87 -1.97 -3.61
C VAL A 130 17.17 -1.28 -2.46
N ARG A 131 16.73 -0.03 -2.67
CA ARG A 131 15.93 0.69 -1.69
C ARG A 131 14.65 -0.11 -1.46
N ASP A 132 14.19 -0.17 -0.21
CA ASP A 132 12.91 -0.76 0.13
C ASP A 132 11.83 -0.18 -0.80
N ASP A 133 11.02 -1.03 -1.42
CA ASP A 133 9.91 -0.63 -2.29
C ASP A 133 8.88 0.24 -1.54
N LYS A 134 8.99 0.27 -0.20
CA LYS A 134 8.18 1.08 0.71
C LYS A 134 8.96 2.22 1.33
N ARG A 135 8.45 3.44 1.15
CA ARG A 135 8.88 4.63 1.87
C ARG A 135 8.06 4.80 3.15
N ARG A 136 8.72 4.89 4.29
CA ARG A 136 8.07 5.05 5.60
C ARG A 136 8.31 6.43 6.18
N ILE A 137 7.23 7.07 6.68
CA ILE A 137 7.28 8.31 7.48
C ILE A 137 6.77 7.98 8.89
N ALA A 138 7.70 7.94 9.84
CA ALA A 138 7.39 7.86 11.27
C ALA A 138 7.59 9.26 11.88
N SER A 139 6.52 9.94 12.28
CA SER A 139 6.61 11.30 12.82
C SER A 139 5.46 11.67 13.73
N GLU A 140 5.76 12.38 14.82
CA GLU A 140 4.76 12.99 15.71
C GLU A 140 4.00 14.13 15.00
N ALA A 141 4.63 14.75 13.99
CA ALA A 141 4.02 15.72 13.08
C ALA A 141 4.02 15.13 11.65
N PRO A 142 3.11 14.19 11.34
CA PRO A 142 3.14 13.47 10.07
C PRO A 142 2.76 14.37 8.88
N PHE A 143 1.92 15.38 9.09
CA PHE A 143 1.57 16.35 8.05
C PHE A 143 2.78 17.17 7.60
N ASP A 144 3.54 17.72 8.54
CA ASP A 144 4.72 18.54 8.22
C ASP A 144 5.77 17.72 7.48
N GLN A 145 5.92 16.44 7.81
CA GLN A 145 6.80 15.54 7.08
C GLN A 145 6.31 15.23 5.66
N ILE A 146 5.01 15.02 5.46
CA ILE A 146 4.43 14.88 4.11
C ILE A 146 4.71 16.13 3.28
N MET A 147 4.46 17.32 3.85
CA MET A 147 4.74 18.59 3.20
C MET A 147 6.24 18.76 2.92
N MET A 148 7.13 18.37 3.83
CA MET A 148 8.56 18.43 3.60
C MET A 148 8.99 17.51 2.45
N GLN A 149 8.47 16.28 2.40
CA GLN A 149 8.77 15.30 1.34
C GLN A 149 8.24 15.76 -0.01
N LEU A 150 6.99 16.21 -0.08
CA LEU A 150 6.44 16.80 -1.31
C LEU A 150 7.22 18.06 -1.72
N GLY A 151 7.61 18.87 -0.75
CA GLY A 151 8.37 20.10 -0.93
C GLY A 151 9.80 19.90 -1.44
N GLN A 152 10.37 18.68 -1.35
CA GLN A 152 11.65 18.34 -1.98
C GLN A 152 11.60 18.57 -3.50
N PHE A 153 10.46 18.25 -4.11
CA PHE A 153 10.29 18.35 -5.55
C PHE A 153 10.14 19.79 -6.05
N ARG A 154 10.16 20.80 -5.16
CA ARG A 154 10.40 22.20 -5.56
C ARG A 154 11.80 22.43 -6.14
N SER A 155 12.75 21.53 -5.86
CA SER A 155 14.07 21.51 -6.47
C SER A 155 14.05 20.76 -7.80
N VAL A 156 14.50 21.41 -8.88
CA VAL A 156 14.63 20.78 -10.22
C VAL A 156 15.51 19.54 -10.15
N THR A 157 16.61 19.59 -9.39
CA THR A 157 17.52 18.44 -9.23
C THR A 157 16.84 17.23 -8.57
N LEU A 158 15.99 17.46 -7.55
CA LEU A 158 15.29 16.36 -6.88
C LEU A 158 14.09 15.87 -7.71
N ALA A 159 13.42 16.76 -8.43
CA ALA A 159 12.41 16.39 -9.42
C ALA A 159 13.01 15.54 -10.54
N GLN A 160 14.20 15.87 -11.04
CA GLN A 160 14.89 15.08 -12.05
C GLN A 160 15.19 13.66 -11.55
N LYS A 161 15.72 13.52 -10.33
CA LYS A 161 15.97 12.21 -9.70
C LYS A 161 14.69 11.38 -9.55
N LEU A 162 13.58 12.03 -9.17
CA LEU A 162 12.27 11.40 -9.10
C LEU A 162 11.85 10.83 -10.47
N LEU A 163 12.02 11.62 -11.53
CA LEU A 163 11.67 11.19 -12.88
C LEU A 163 12.58 10.06 -13.36
N GLU A 164 13.90 10.16 -13.17
CA GLU A 164 14.87 9.12 -13.52
C GLU A 164 14.44 7.76 -12.93
N GLU A 165 14.10 7.74 -11.64
CA GLU A 165 13.64 6.55 -10.94
C GLU A 165 12.29 6.02 -11.50
N LYS A 166 11.33 6.90 -11.77
CA LYS A 166 10.04 6.53 -12.38
C LYS A 166 10.18 5.94 -13.79
N PHE A 167 11.04 6.53 -14.62
CA PHE A 167 11.29 6.04 -15.97
C PHE A 167 12.06 4.71 -15.95
N GLU A 168 13.03 4.55 -15.04
CA GLU A 168 13.75 3.29 -14.83
C GLU A 168 12.78 2.16 -14.43
N LEU A 169 11.93 2.39 -13.43
CA LEU A 169 10.98 1.38 -12.93
C LEU A 169 9.87 1.03 -13.92
N SER A 170 9.44 1.99 -14.74
CA SER A 170 8.47 1.73 -15.81
C SER A 170 9.08 1.08 -17.06
N GLY A 171 10.41 0.94 -17.12
CA GLY A 171 11.12 0.43 -18.30
C GLY A 171 11.04 1.36 -19.53
N THR A 172 10.59 2.60 -19.33
CA THR A 172 10.41 3.58 -20.42
C THR A 172 11.68 4.41 -20.57
N LYS A 173 12.19 4.55 -21.80
CA LYS A 173 13.35 5.40 -22.07
C LYS A 173 12.90 6.85 -22.25
N ILE A 174 13.62 7.78 -21.61
CA ILE A 174 13.42 9.22 -21.78
C ILE A 174 14.72 9.87 -22.26
N GLN A 175 14.62 10.84 -23.15
CA GLN A 175 15.77 11.63 -23.61
C GLN A 175 16.15 12.64 -22.52
N GLN A 176 17.46 12.86 -22.31
CA GLN A 176 17.97 13.76 -21.28
C GLN A 176 17.35 15.17 -21.33
N LYS A 177 17.17 15.73 -22.53
CA LYS A 177 16.55 17.05 -22.72
C LYS A 177 15.08 17.08 -22.30
N GLU A 178 14.34 16.00 -22.57
CA GLU A 178 12.94 15.89 -22.15
C GLU A 178 12.83 15.71 -20.64
N LEU A 179 13.71 14.89 -20.06
CA LEU A 179 13.81 14.68 -18.62
C LEU A 179 14.05 16.00 -17.87
N GLU A 180 14.98 16.82 -18.35
CA GLU A 180 15.27 18.15 -17.80
C GLU A 180 14.04 19.07 -17.89
N SER A 181 13.38 19.14 -19.05
CA SER A 181 12.19 19.98 -19.24
C SER A 181 11.01 19.55 -18.35
N ARG A 182 10.77 18.24 -18.21
CA ARG A 182 9.74 17.71 -17.30
C ARG A 182 10.10 17.99 -15.84
N ALA A 183 11.37 17.86 -15.45
CA ALA A 183 11.82 18.14 -14.08
C ALA A 183 11.62 19.61 -13.69
N GLU A 184 11.91 20.54 -14.61
CA GLU A 184 11.62 21.96 -14.44
C GLU A 184 10.12 22.22 -14.25
N GLY A 185 9.29 21.59 -15.08
CA GLY A 185 7.83 21.69 -15.01
C GLY A 185 7.28 21.14 -13.70
N VAL A 186 7.68 19.93 -13.28
CA VAL A 186 7.29 19.33 -11.99
C VAL A 186 7.66 20.27 -10.85
N ALA A 187 8.90 20.78 -10.86
CA ALA A 187 9.35 21.67 -9.80
C ALA A 187 8.59 23.00 -9.77
N PHE A 188 8.23 23.54 -10.93
CA PHE A 188 7.38 24.70 -11.03
C PHE A 188 5.97 24.43 -10.48
N CYS A 189 5.31 23.36 -10.92
CA CYS A 189 3.98 22.98 -10.48
C CYS A 189 3.92 22.74 -8.96
N VAL A 190 4.92 22.07 -8.39
CA VAL A 190 5.00 21.88 -6.93
C VAL A 190 5.23 23.21 -6.20
N ARG A 191 6.06 24.14 -6.72
CA ARG A 191 6.20 25.48 -6.13
C ARG A 191 4.87 26.25 -6.15
N SER A 192 4.16 26.21 -7.28
CA SER A 192 2.84 26.83 -7.44
C SER A 192 1.83 26.24 -6.46
N ALA A 193 1.81 24.90 -6.32
CA ALA A 193 0.95 24.23 -5.35
C ALA A 193 1.20 24.72 -3.92
N PHE A 194 2.46 24.78 -3.47
CA PHE A 194 2.81 25.31 -2.14
C PHE A 194 2.38 26.76 -1.96
N SER A 195 2.56 27.62 -2.97
CA SER A 195 2.08 29.00 -2.91
C SER A 195 0.57 29.06 -2.65
N TYR A 196 -0.23 28.16 -3.22
CA TYR A 196 -1.67 28.16 -2.93
C TYR A 196 -2.01 27.53 -1.58
N LEU A 197 -1.38 26.40 -1.25
CA LEU A 197 -1.67 25.64 -0.02
C LEU A 197 -1.25 26.39 1.25
N ASP A 198 -0.08 27.01 1.26
CA ASP A 198 0.42 27.77 2.43
C ASP A 198 -0.46 29.00 2.70
N HIS A 199 -0.96 29.66 1.65
CA HIS A 199 -1.84 30.83 1.78
C HIS A 199 -3.26 30.43 2.24
N ALA A 200 -3.71 29.22 1.92
CA ALA A 200 -5.08 28.76 2.19
C ALA A 200 -5.45 28.77 3.68
N ALA A 201 -4.48 28.67 4.59
CA ALA A 201 -4.72 28.62 6.03
C ALA A 201 -5.07 29.99 6.67
N MET A 202 -4.77 31.11 5.99
CA MET A 202 -4.78 32.45 6.59
C MET A 202 -5.82 33.39 5.94
N ILE A 203 -6.72 32.85 5.11
CA ILE A 203 -7.62 33.62 4.24
C ILE A 203 -9.08 33.23 4.46
N SER A 204 -10.00 34.05 3.95
CA SER A 204 -11.45 33.78 4.02
C SER A 204 -11.82 32.44 3.36
N MET A 205 -12.94 31.82 3.79
CA MET A 205 -13.41 30.54 3.26
C MET A 205 -13.50 30.53 1.72
N SER A 206 -14.05 31.58 1.10
CA SER A 206 -14.14 31.70 -0.35
C SER A 206 -12.78 31.67 -1.03
N GLN A 207 -11.80 32.40 -0.49
CA GLN A 207 -10.45 32.42 -1.04
C GLN A 207 -9.74 31.08 -0.79
N ARG A 208 -9.98 30.46 0.37
CA ARG A 208 -9.46 29.15 0.73
C ARG A 208 -9.91 28.06 -0.24
N ILE A 209 -11.19 28.05 -0.64
CA ILE A 209 -11.72 27.16 -1.67
C ILE A 209 -10.95 27.32 -2.98
N VAL A 210 -10.77 28.56 -3.43
CA VAL A 210 -10.08 28.87 -4.69
C VAL A 210 -8.61 28.47 -4.62
N SER A 211 -7.93 28.76 -3.51
CA SER A 211 -6.54 28.37 -3.29
C SER A 211 -6.37 26.85 -3.27
N LEU A 212 -7.20 26.11 -2.52
CA LEU A 212 -7.12 24.65 -2.50
C LEU A 212 -7.41 24.04 -3.89
N TYR A 213 -8.36 24.62 -4.64
CA TYR A 213 -8.63 24.19 -6.02
C TYR A 213 -7.38 24.35 -6.90
N TYR A 214 -6.81 25.55 -6.99
CA TYR A 214 -5.65 25.79 -7.85
C TYR A 214 -4.38 25.08 -7.36
N GLY A 215 -4.19 24.93 -6.05
CA GLY A 215 -3.12 24.13 -5.49
C GLY A 215 -3.22 22.65 -5.89
N SER A 216 -4.44 22.10 -5.88
CA SER A 216 -4.70 20.72 -6.29
C SER A 216 -4.54 20.52 -7.80
N VAL A 217 -4.96 21.50 -8.62
CA VAL A 217 -4.69 21.50 -10.07
C VAL A 217 -3.19 21.51 -10.34
N ALA A 218 -2.42 22.36 -9.65
CA ALA A 218 -0.97 22.39 -9.81
C ALA A 218 -0.31 21.06 -9.43
N LEU A 219 -0.79 20.37 -8.38
CA LEU A 219 -0.29 19.01 -8.05
C LEU A 219 -0.66 17.96 -9.11
N ALA A 220 -1.85 18.04 -9.67
CA ALA A 220 -2.27 17.17 -10.77
C ALA A 220 -1.49 17.46 -12.08
N GLU A 221 -1.12 18.71 -12.35
CA GLU A 221 -0.19 19.06 -13.43
C GLU A 221 1.20 18.46 -13.20
N ALA A 222 1.71 18.49 -11.97
CA ALA A 222 2.96 17.82 -11.60
C ALA A 222 2.86 16.30 -11.82
N GLU A 223 1.72 15.69 -11.50
CA GLU A 223 1.45 14.27 -11.77
C GLU A 223 1.45 13.95 -13.27
N ILE A 224 0.83 14.81 -14.09
CA ILE A 224 0.84 14.69 -15.56
C ILE A 224 2.27 14.73 -16.09
N LEU A 225 3.12 15.65 -15.63
CA LEU A 225 4.51 15.75 -16.06
C LEU A 225 5.37 14.58 -15.57
N ALA A 226 5.08 14.09 -14.36
CA ALA A 226 5.80 12.99 -13.74
C ALA A 226 5.42 11.60 -14.27
N SER A 227 4.31 11.48 -15.01
CA SER A 227 3.91 10.22 -15.61
C SER A 227 4.78 9.84 -16.81
N PRO A 228 5.20 8.57 -16.97
CA PRO A 228 5.92 8.11 -18.16
C PRO A 228 5.17 8.40 -19.48
N ASN A 229 3.84 8.31 -19.46
CA ASN A 229 2.97 8.61 -20.60
C ASN A 229 2.46 10.07 -20.60
N GLY A 230 3.07 10.90 -19.75
CA GLY A 230 2.77 12.31 -19.53
C GLY A 230 3.12 13.25 -20.67
N LYS A 231 2.87 14.54 -20.44
CA LYS A 231 3.27 15.63 -21.35
C LYS A 231 4.79 15.88 -21.26
N SER A 232 5.36 16.40 -22.33
CA SER A 232 6.81 16.54 -22.46
C SER A 232 7.39 17.78 -21.77
N SER A 233 6.56 18.80 -21.49
CA SER A 233 7.02 20.08 -20.95
C SER A 233 5.89 20.87 -20.28
N LEU A 234 6.27 21.90 -19.51
CA LEU A 234 5.34 22.85 -18.90
C LEU A 234 4.46 23.55 -19.95
N ASP A 235 5.02 23.92 -21.10
CA ASP A 235 4.29 24.58 -22.19
C ASP A 235 3.13 23.73 -22.73
N GLU A 236 3.30 22.40 -22.77
CA GLU A 236 2.23 21.49 -23.19
C GLU A 236 1.12 21.41 -22.14
N VAL A 237 1.48 21.43 -20.85
CA VAL A 237 0.52 21.40 -19.74
C VAL A 237 -0.26 22.71 -19.66
N GLU A 238 0.38 23.86 -19.82
CA GLU A 238 -0.29 25.15 -19.88
C GLU A 238 -1.32 25.25 -21.03
N LYS A 239 -1.05 24.58 -22.15
CA LYS A 239 -2.02 24.53 -23.27
C LYS A 239 -3.30 23.79 -22.86
N LEU A 240 -3.22 22.82 -21.95
CA LEU A 240 -4.38 22.10 -21.43
C LEU A 240 -5.29 23.02 -20.63
N THR A 241 -4.72 23.84 -19.75
CA THR A 241 -5.49 24.79 -18.92
C THR A 241 -6.02 25.97 -19.74
N LYS A 242 -5.29 26.41 -20.78
CA LYS A 242 -5.80 27.38 -21.79
C LYS A 242 -7.00 26.85 -22.56
N GLY A 243 -7.10 25.53 -22.76
CA GLY A 243 -8.28 24.87 -23.33
C GLY A 243 -9.51 24.80 -22.40
N GLY A 244 -9.39 25.33 -21.18
CA GLY A 244 -10.40 25.28 -20.13
C GLY A 244 -10.22 24.10 -19.17
N HIS A 245 -10.98 24.11 -18.08
CA HIS A 245 -10.85 23.09 -17.04
C HIS A 245 -11.39 21.71 -17.44
N GLY A 246 -12.21 21.61 -18.49
CA GLY A 246 -12.81 20.35 -18.95
C GLY A 246 -13.96 19.84 -18.05
N LEU A 247 -14.50 20.73 -17.22
CA LEU A 247 -15.66 20.52 -16.36
C LEU A 247 -16.64 21.67 -16.58
N PHE A 248 -17.92 21.43 -16.29
CA PHE A 248 -18.93 22.47 -16.15
C PHE A 248 -19.58 22.39 -14.77
N ALA A 249 -20.08 23.52 -14.27
CA ALA A 249 -20.96 23.59 -13.11
C ALA A 249 -22.11 24.56 -13.39
N GLN A 250 -23.36 24.13 -13.17
CA GLN A 250 -24.56 24.97 -13.36
C GLN A 250 -25.76 24.41 -12.60
N PHE A 251 -26.72 25.29 -12.30
CA PHE A 251 -28.06 24.85 -11.92
C PHE A 251 -28.85 24.43 -13.15
N ASN A 252 -29.83 23.55 -12.95
CA ASN A 252 -30.85 23.31 -13.97
C ASN A 252 -31.95 24.37 -13.82
N ASP A 253 -32.14 25.19 -14.85
CA ASP A 253 -33.09 26.32 -14.82
C ASP A 253 -34.56 25.87 -14.70
N ASP A 254 -34.84 24.58 -14.89
CA ASP A 254 -36.19 24.00 -14.91
C ASP A 254 -36.72 23.56 -13.53
N HIS A 255 -35.89 23.55 -12.47
CA HIS A 255 -36.24 23.02 -11.14
C HIS A 255 -36.48 24.09 -10.07
N GLY A 256 -37.08 25.23 -10.44
CA GLY A 256 -37.43 26.27 -9.47
C GLY A 256 -36.20 27.02 -8.93
N PRO A 257 -36.26 27.63 -7.73
CA PRO A 257 -35.14 28.37 -7.19
C PRO A 257 -33.97 27.41 -6.90
N PRO A 258 -32.72 27.76 -7.26
CA PRO A 258 -31.59 26.86 -7.11
C PRO A 258 -31.42 26.46 -5.64
N GLU A 259 -31.20 25.17 -5.40
CA GLU A 259 -30.78 24.62 -4.10
C GLU A 259 -29.29 24.30 -4.07
N PHE A 260 -28.62 24.54 -2.92
CA PHE A 260 -27.17 24.36 -2.80
C PHE A 260 -26.70 22.97 -3.28
N GLU A 261 -27.37 21.92 -2.85
CA GLU A 261 -26.99 20.53 -3.19
C GLU A 261 -27.26 20.14 -4.64
N GLU A 262 -28.10 20.90 -5.34
CA GLU A 262 -28.56 20.62 -6.71
C GLU A 262 -27.64 21.23 -7.77
N LEU A 263 -26.57 21.92 -7.39
CA LEU A 263 -25.58 22.39 -8.35
C LEU A 263 -25.03 21.19 -9.14
N ILE A 264 -25.29 21.15 -10.44
CA ILE A 264 -24.88 20.05 -11.30
C ILE A 264 -23.45 20.30 -11.77
N VAL A 265 -22.62 19.27 -11.66
CA VAL A 265 -21.24 19.25 -12.13
C VAL A 265 -21.10 18.11 -13.14
N GLY A 266 -20.36 18.33 -14.22
CA GLY A 266 -20.11 17.26 -15.20
C GLY A 266 -18.84 17.48 -16.02
N PRO A 267 -18.23 16.40 -16.53
CA PRO A 267 -17.06 16.49 -17.39
C PRO A 267 -17.44 16.76 -18.85
N LEU A 268 -16.51 17.38 -19.57
CA LEU A 268 -16.64 17.69 -20.98
C LEU A 268 -15.61 16.91 -21.80
N ARG A 269 -15.99 16.37 -22.95
CA ARG A 269 -15.09 15.72 -23.92
C ARG A 269 -14.35 16.74 -24.77
N ASN A 270 -13.67 17.68 -24.12
CA ASN A 270 -12.85 18.68 -24.79
C ASN A 270 -11.35 18.39 -24.56
N ASN A 271 -10.49 19.19 -25.18
CA ASN A 271 -9.04 19.11 -24.94
C ASN A 271 -8.59 19.90 -23.69
N GLY A 272 -9.49 20.05 -22.72
CA GLY A 272 -9.22 20.75 -21.46
C GLY A 272 -8.43 19.91 -20.48
N PHE A 273 -8.10 20.52 -19.34
CA PHE A 273 -7.31 19.90 -18.29
C PHE A 273 -7.86 18.54 -17.80
N PHE A 274 -9.13 18.48 -17.39
CA PHE A 274 -9.68 17.30 -16.72
C PHE A 274 -9.67 16.02 -17.58
N PRO A 275 -10.15 16.00 -18.84
CA PRO A 275 -10.06 14.83 -19.72
C PRO A 275 -8.63 14.37 -19.98
N GLN A 276 -7.69 15.31 -20.11
CA GLN A 276 -6.29 14.98 -20.33
C GLN A 276 -5.66 14.36 -19.08
N TRP A 277 -6.03 14.83 -17.89
CA TRP A 277 -5.61 14.20 -16.65
C TRP A 277 -6.17 12.77 -16.54
N LEU A 278 -7.47 12.57 -16.80
CA LEU A 278 -8.07 11.23 -16.81
C LEU A 278 -7.39 10.29 -17.81
N LYS A 279 -6.99 10.80 -18.99
CA LYS A 279 -6.23 10.02 -19.97
C LYS A 279 -4.90 9.51 -19.41
N ILE A 280 -4.17 10.35 -18.66
CA ILE A 280 -2.93 9.94 -18.00
C ILE A 280 -3.18 8.88 -16.92
N LEU A 281 -4.31 8.98 -16.23
CA LEU A 281 -4.75 7.98 -15.23
C LEU A 281 -5.28 6.68 -15.87
N GLY A 282 -5.31 6.57 -17.20
CA GLY A 282 -5.84 5.40 -17.91
C GLY A 282 -7.37 5.28 -17.87
N ILE A 283 -8.09 6.36 -17.53
CA ILE A 283 -9.53 6.38 -17.35
C ILE A 283 -10.21 6.78 -18.67
N GLN A 284 -11.11 5.90 -19.14
CA GLN A 284 -11.89 6.11 -20.36
C GLN A 284 -12.93 7.22 -20.18
N HIS A 285 -13.01 8.13 -21.14
CA HIS A 285 -13.84 9.34 -21.09
C HIS A 285 -14.48 9.70 -22.45
N ASP A 286 -14.53 8.75 -23.39
CA ASP A 286 -15.11 8.98 -24.72
C ASP A 286 -16.64 9.19 -24.70
N ASP A 287 -17.30 8.76 -23.63
CA ASP A 287 -18.75 8.92 -23.42
C ASP A 287 -19.13 10.27 -22.76
N PHE A 288 -18.17 11.17 -22.54
CA PHE A 288 -18.46 12.50 -22.00
C PHE A 288 -19.06 13.43 -23.07
N SER A 289 -19.83 14.42 -22.63
CA SER A 289 -20.52 15.36 -23.53
C SER A 289 -19.53 16.35 -24.15
N GLU A 290 -19.65 16.63 -25.45
CA GLU A 290 -18.80 17.61 -26.14
C GLU A 290 -18.98 19.05 -25.63
N GLY A 291 -20.16 19.36 -25.08
CA GLY A 291 -20.52 20.67 -24.56
C GLY A 291 -21.34 20.61 -23.28
N LYS A 292 -21.46 21.77 -22.65
CA LYS A 292 -22.34 21.98 -21.49
C LYS A 292 -23.80 21.69 -21.88
N PRO A 293 -24.56 20.90 -21.11
CA PRO A 293 -26.00 20.75 -21.30
C PRO A 293 -26.69 22.11 -21.33
N LYS A 294 -27.63 22.32 -22.27
CA LYS A 294 -28.40 23.58 -22.38
C LYS A 294 -29.89 23.37 -22.15
N LYS A 295 -30.37 22.14 -22.31
CA LYS A 295 -31.77 21.74 -22.14
C LYS A 295 -31.86 20.49 -21.25
N PRO A 296 -33.00 20.23 -20.60
CA PRO A 296 -33.20 19.06 -19.74
C PRO A 296 -32.85 17.73 -20.40
N GLU A 297 -33.16 17.58 -21.68
CA GLU A 297 -32.89 16.35 -22.43
C GLU A 297 -31.39 16.07 -22.55
N ASP A 298 -30.56 17.11 -22.63
CA ASP A 298 -29.10 16.98 -22.75
C ASP A 298 -28.49 16.32 -21.50
N TYR A 299 -29.11 16.52 -20.33
CA TYR A 299 -28.68 15.91 -19.07
C TYR A 299 -28.90 14.40 -19.04
N LYS A 300 -29.91 13.87 -19.75
CA LYS A 300 -30.15 12.41 -19.81
C LYS A 300 -29.02 11.68 -20.52
N SER A 301 -28.41 12.33 -21.51
CA SER A 301 -27.27 11.80 -22.27
C SER A 301 -25.91 12.19 -21.70
N SER A 302 -25.83 13.12 -20.74
CA SER A 302 -24.56 13.58 -20.19
C SER A 302 -24.25 12.91 -18.86
N ARG A 303 -22.98 12.56 -18.65
CA ARG A 303 -22.48 12.17 -17.33
C ARG A 303 -22.45 13.42 -16.46
N HIS A 304 -23.11 13.37 -15.31
CA HIS A 304 -23.12 14.47 -14.35
C HIS A 304 -23.41 13.94 -12.94
N ILE A 305 -23.22 14.79 -11.95
CA ILE A 305 -23.49 14.53 -10.53
C ILE A 305 -23.88 15.86 -9.86
N THR A 306 -24.64 15.82 -8.78
CA THR A 306 -24.92 17.04 -8.02
C THR A 306 -23.82 17.31 -6.99
N LEU A 307 -23.73 18.56 -6.51
CA LEU A 307 -22.80 18.96 -5.47
C LEU A 307 -23.04 18.17 -4.18
N GLY A 308 -24.31 17.97 -3.79
CA GLY A 308 -24.67 17.15 -2.64
C GLY A 308 -24.18 15.71 -2.77
N ASP A 309 -24.31 15.09 -3.94
CA ASP A 309 -23.82 13.71 -4.16
C ASP A 309 -22.28 13.64 -4.19
N LEU A 310 -21.60 14.69 -4.69
CA LEU A 310 -20.14 14.80 -4.57
C LEU A 310 -19.69 14.92 -3.11
N MET A 311 -20.36 15.74 -2.30
CA MET A 311 -20.09 15.87 -0.87
C MET A 311 -20.38 14.56 -0.13
N ALA A 312 -21.47 13.88 -0.47
CA ALA A 312 -21.82 12.56 0.06
C ALA A 312 -20.78 11.46 -0.27
N SER A 313 -19.92 11.70 -1.26
CA SER A 313 -18.82 10.81 -1.66
C SER A 313 -17.53 11.06 -0.87
N ILE A 314 -17.50 11.99 0.08
CA ILE A 314 -16.31 12.32 0.91
C ILE A 314 -16.49 11.74 2.33
N PRO A 315 -15.84 10.60 2.67
CA PRO A 315 -16.04 9.95 3.96
C PRO A 315 -15.66 10.81 5.17
N GLU A 316 -14.69 11.71 5.03
CA GLU A 316 -14.11 12.52 6.10
C GLU A 316 -15.07 13.54 6.69
N ILE A 317 -16.05 14.01 5.91
CA ILE A 317 -17.07 14.95 6.36
C ILE A 317 -18.39 14.26 6.69
N SER A 318 -18.45 12.92 6.61
CA SER A 318 -19.73 12.20 6.60
C SER A 318 -20.61 12.48 7.81
N THR A 319 -20.04 12.60 9.01
CA THR A 319 -20.85 12.90 10.21
C THR A 319 -21.55 14.25 10.06
N LEU A 320 -20.80 15.32 9.80
CA LEU A 320 -21.34 16.67 9.64
C LEU A 320 -22.27 16.76 8.42
N PHE A 321 -21.93 16.08 7.33
CA PHE A 321 -22.77 16.05 6.13
C PHE A 321 -24.12 15.38 6.39
N LEU A 322 -24.17 14.27 7.15
CA LEU A 322 -25.41 13.57 7.46
C LEU A 322 -26.31 14.32 8.46
N ASP A 323 -25.74 15.23 9.25
CA ASP A 323 -26.48 16.15 10.12
C ASP A 323 -27.05 17.33 9.33
N ALA A 324 -26.33 17.81 8.30
CA ALA A 324 -26.72 18.92 7.45
C ALA A 324 -27.65 18.54 6.28
N SER A 325 -27.53 17.30 5.78
CA SER A 325 -28.19 16.82 4.56
C SER A 325 -29.00 15.55 4.79
N ASN A 326 -30.06 15.41 4.01
CA ASN A 326 -30.84 14.17 3.92
C ASN A 326 -30.30 13.19 2.87
N LYS A 327 -29.27 13.56 2.10
CA LYS A 327 -28.69 12.68 1.09
C LYS A 327 -28.00 11.47 1.74
N PRO A 328 -28.12 10.27 1.13
CA PRO A 328 -27.41 9.09 1.60
C PRO A 328 -25.90 9.21 1.30
N PRO A 329 -25.03 8.61 2.13
CA PRO A 329 -23.62 8.57 1.81
C PRO A 329 -23.38 7.74 0.54
N ARG A 330 -22.32 8.07 -0.20
CA ARG A 330 -21.93 7.37 -1.44
C ARG A 330 -20.64 6.57 -1.24
N TRP A 331 -20.55 5.85 -0.11
CA TRP A 331 -19.39 5.01 0.21
C TRP A 331 -19.75 3.96 1.28
N VAL A 332 -19.00 2.85 1.30
CA VAL A 332 -19.15 1.77 2.30
C VAL A 332 -17.82 1.35 2.90
N VAL A 333 -17.87 0.72 4.07
CA VAL A 333 -16.69 0.13 4.73
C VAL A 333 -16.66 -1.37 4.46
N PRO A 334 -15.73 -1.86 3.62
CA PRO A 334 -15.53 -3.29 3.45
C PRO A 334 -14.70 -3.88 4.60
N SER A 335 -15.04 -5.09 5.03
CA SER A 335 -14.33 -5.85 6.06
C SER A 335 -14.40 -7.35 5.79
N LEU A 336 -13.52 -8.14 6.42
CA LEU A 336 -13.57 -9.60 6.30
C LEU A 336 -14.82 -10.15 7.01
N ALA A 337 -15.55 -11.08 6.38
CA ALA A 337 -16.65 -11.75 7.07
C ALA A 337 -16.12 -12.77 8.11
N PRO A 338 -16.69 -12.87 9.32
CA PRO A 338 -16.22 -13.74 10.40
C PRO A 338 -16.19 -15.25 10.07
N ARG A 339 -16.92 -15.67 9.03
CA ARG A 339 -17.19 -17.09 8.75
C ARG A 339 -16.06 -17.84 8.02
N LEU A 340 -14.95 -17.16 7.66
CA LEU A 340 -13.80 -17.80 7.00
C LEU A 340 -12.49 -17.54 7.76
N HIS A 341 -12.12 -18.50 8.61
CA HIS A 341 -10.77 -18.64 9.16
C HIS A 341 -10.10 -19.89 8.58
N GLY A 342 -9.51 -19.76 7.40
CA GLY A 342 -8.61 -20.79 6.86
C GLY A 342 -7.33 -20.12 6.37
N ALA A 343 -6.16 -20.57 6.82
CA ALA A 343 -4.88 -20.11 6.30
C ALA A 343 -4.68 -20.70 4.88
N GLY A 344 -4.84 -19.87 3.85
CA GLY A 344 -4.65 -20.26 2.44
C GLY A 344 -4.65 -19.06 1.50
N GLN A 345 -4.01 -19.19 0.34
CA GLN A 345 -4.20 -18.25 -0.76
C GLN A 345 -5.51 -18.60 -1.46
N TYR A 346 -6.53 -17.75 -1.30
CA TYR A 346 -7.80 -17.90 -2.01
C TYR A 346 -7.84 -16.96 -3.21
N THR A 347 -8.56 -17.35 -4.25
CA THR A 347 -8.87 -16.49 -5.40
C THR A 347 -10.15 -15.66 -5.17
N SER A 348 -10.88 -15.96 -4.09
CA SER A 348 -12.12 -15.30 -3.72
C SER A 348 -12.24 -15.21 -2.20
N THR A 349 -12.82 -14.13 -1.67
CA THR A 349 -13.01 -13.91 -0.23
C THR A 349 -14.41 -13.40 0.06
N LEU A 350 -15.06 -13.98 1.07
CA LEU A 350 -16.31 -13.44 1.62
C LEU A 350 -16.01 -12.18 2.45
N ILE A 351 -16.67 -11.08 2.10
CA ILE A 351 -16.55 -9.79 2.77
C ILE A 351 -17.89 -9.31 3.30
N ARG A 352 -17.84 -8.35 4.21
CA ARG A 352 -18.96 -7.51 4.65
C ARG A 352 -18.80 -6.10 4.12
N LEU A 353 -19.86 -5.54 3.57
CA LEU A 353 -19.98 -4.12 3.23
C LEU A 353 -20.91 -3.46 4.25
N ARG A 354 -20.40 -2.46 4.97
CA ARG A 354 -21.17 -1.74 6.00
C ARG A 354 -21.41 -0.30 5.58
N ASP A 355 -22.68 0.09 5.50
CA ASP A 355 -23.13 1.47 5.57
C ASP A 355 -23.50 1.80 7.02
N ARG A 356 -22.68 2.64 7.68
CA ARG A 356 -22.92 3.03 9.07
C ARG A 356 -24.10 3.98 9.24
N SER A 357 -24.50 4.69 8.18
CA SER A 357 -25.63 5.62 8.22
C SER A 357 -26.97 4.89 8.19
N GLY A 358 -27.03 3.71 7.56
CA GLY A 358 -28.26 2.99 7.26
C GLY A 358 -29.16 3.72 6.26
N ARG A 359 -28.66 4.75 5.56
CA ARG A 359 -29.41 5.57 4.60
C ARG A 359 -29.19 5.14 3.15
N MET A 360 -28.19 4.29 2.86
CA MET A 360 -27.88 3.91 1.48
C MET A 360 -29.02 3.12 0.82
N PRO A 361 -29.53 3.57 -0.33
CA PRO A 361 -30.54 2.85 -1.08
C PRO A 361 -29.93 1.61 -1.76
N LYS A 362 -30.76 0.62 -2.09
CA LYS A 362 -30.29 -0.67 -2.61
C LYS A 362 -29.59 -0.51 -3.97
N GLU A 363 -30.09 0.41 -4.78
CA GLU A 363 -29.64 0.70 -6.14
C GLU A 363 -28.17 1.15 -6.18
N TYR A 364 -27.66 1.73 -5.08
CA TYR A 364 -26.25 2.11 -4.98
C TYR A 364 -25.31 0.89 -4.97
N PHE A 365 -25.80 -0.28 -4.55
CA PHE A 365 -25.01 -1.51 -4.58
C PHE A 365 -24.87 -2.10 -5.99
N ASP A 366 -25.72 -1.69 -6.94
CA ASP A 366 -25.58 -2.06 -8.34
C ASP A 366 -24.39 -1.32 -9.00
N GLU A 367 -23.89 -0.25 -8.37
CA GLU A 367 -22.71 0.50 -8.82
C GLU A 367 -21.39 -0.09 -8.31
N LEU A 368 -21.40 -1.16 -7.50
CA LEU A 368 -20.19 -1.78 -6.94
C LEU A 368 -19.29 -2.38 -8.04
N PRO A 369 -17.97 -2.57 -7.76
CA PRO A 369 -17.06 -3.12 -8.77
C PRO A 369 -17.48 -4.54 -9.16
N ASP A 370 -17.32 -4.89 -10.43
CA ASP A 370 -17.68 -6.22 -10.99
C ASP A 370 -17.01 -7.40 -10.27
N CYS A 371 -15.90 -7.15 -9.56
CA CYS A 371 -15.25 -8.17 -8.75
C CYS A 371 -16.04 -8.55 -7.49
N ILE A 372 -17.05 -7.76 -7.10
CA ILE A 372 -17.97 -8.02 -5.99
C ILE A 372 -19.26 -8.63 -6.55
N HIS A 373 -19.65 -9.80 -6.07
CA HIS A 373 -20.88 -10.48 -6.50
C HIS A 373 -21.55 -11.25 -5.35
N ASP A 374 -22.71 -11.84 -5.64
CA ASP A 374 -23.53 -12.63 -4.70
C ASP A 374 -23.86 -11.87 -3.40
N LEU A 375 -24.29 -10.62 -3.56
CA LEU A 375 -24.64 -9.74 -2.46
C LEU A 375 -25.98 -10.10 -1.82
N TYR A 376 -26.01 -10.18 -0.49
CA TYR A 376 -27.23 -10.33 0.28
C TYR A 376 -27.19 -9.52 1.57
N PHE A 377 -28.35 -9.03 1.99
CA PHE A 377 -28.49 -8.30 3.25
C PHE A 377 -28.37 -9.25 4.43
N VAL A 378 -27.66 -8.81 5.46
CA VAL A 378 -27.53 -9.53 6.72
C VAL A 378 -28.24 -8.73 7.81
N THR A 379 -29.09 -9.41 8.58
CA THR A 379 -29.69 -8.80 9.77
C THR A 379 -28.58 -8.54 10.78
N PRO A 380 -28.42 -7.30 11.29
CA PRO A 380 -27.45 -7.03 12.34
C PRO A 380 -27.72 -7.96 13.52
N GLU A 381 -26.73 -8.76 13.92
CA GLU A 381 -26.77 -9.45 15.22
C GLU A 381 -26.67 -8.38 16.33
N GLU A 382 -27.23 -8.66 17.52
CA GLU A 382 -27.38 -7.69 18.62
C GLU A 382 -26.07 -6.98 19.02
N GLU A 383 -24.91 -7.56 18.70
CA GLU A 383 -23.58 -7.01 19.00
C GLU A 383 -23.02 -5.99 18.00
N ASP A 384 -23.55 -5.90 16.77
CA ASP A 384 -22.86 -5.22 15.65
C ASP A 384 -23.30 -3.78 15.34
N GLY A 385 -24.30 -3.27 16.09
CA GLY A 385 -24.71 -1.87 16.07
C GLY A 385 -25.43 -1.43 14.78
N THR A 386 -26.07 -0.26 14.87
CA THR A 386 -26.90 0.36 13.83
C THR A 386 -26.22 0.46 12.46
N GLY A 387 -27.00 0.28 11.38
CA GLY A 387 -26.54 0.45 10.00
C GLY A 387 -27.07 -0.63 9.07
N LEU A 388 -26.65 -0.58 7.80
CA LEU A 388 -27.01 -1.56 6.78
C LEU A 388 -25.78 -2.40 6.42
N ILE A 389 -25.93 -3.72 6.49
CA ILE A 389 -24.85 -4.68 6.31
C ILE A 389 -25.21 -5.61 5.14
N LEU A 390 -24.29 -5.75 4.19
CA LEU A 390 -24.33 -6.78 3.15
C LEU A 390 -23.14 -7.71 3.32
N GLU A 391 -23.34 -8.98 3.01
CA GLU A 391 -22.27 -9.93 2.73
C GLU A 391 -22.22 -10.21 1.23
N GLY A 392 -21.01 -10.41 0.71
CA GLY A 392 -20.77 -10.70 -0.70
C GLY A 392 -19.37 -11.27 -0.93
N ILE A 393 -19.11 -11.73 -2.14
CA ILE A 393 -17.85 -12.37 -2.52
C ILE A 393 -17.03 -11.40 -3.37
N VAL A 394 -15.76 -11.22 -3.02
CA VAL A 394 -14.77 -10.53 -3.86
C VAL A 394 -13.91 -11.55 -4.58
N ASN A 395 -13.88 -11.50 -5.91
CA ASN A 395 -12.91 -12.22 -6.72
C ASN A 395 -11.61 -11.42 -6.86
N HIS A 396 -10.48 -12.05 -6.56
CA HIS A 396 -9.17 -11.42 -6.58
C HIS A 396 -8.04 -12.37 -7.05
N PRO A 397 -8.17 -13.03 -8.21
CA PRO A 397 -7.19 -14.03 -8.69
C PRO A 397 -5.78 -13.45 -8.90
N ASN A 398 -5.68 -12.15 -9.20
CA ASN A 398 -4.43 -11.45 -9.47
C ASN A 398 -3.85 -10.71 -8.25
N HIS A 399 -4.51 -10.81 -7.09
CA HIS A 399 -4.08 -10.12 -5.88
C HIS A 399 -3.90 -11.10 -4.74
N LYS A 400 -2.81 -10.92 -3.98
CA LYS A 400 -2.52 -11.72 -2.78
C LYS A 400 -3.64 -11.63 -1.74
N TYR A 401 -4.35 -10.50 -1.69
CA TYR A 401 -5.41 -10.22 -0.73
C TYR A 401 -6.59 -9.52 -1.41
N TRP A 402 -7.82 -9.78 -0.93
CA TRP A 402 -9.05 -9.25 -1.51
C TRP A 402 -9.09 -7.73 -1.62
N TRP A 403 -8.55 -7.03 -0.61
CA TRP A 403 -8.53 -5.57 -0.59
C TRP A 403 -7.65 -4.96 -1.68
N GLY A 404 -6.76 -5.75 -2.30
CA GLY A 404 -5.97 -5.32 -3.45
C GLY A 404 -6.76 -5.27 -4.75
N ALA A 405 -7.88 -6.00 -4.84
CA ALA A 405 -8.76 -5.99 -6.01
C ALA A 405 -9.82 -4.87 -5.97
N LEU A 406 -9.83 -4.07 -4.89
CA LEU A 406 -10.82 -3.02 -4.67
C LEU A 406 -10.17 -1.63 -4.72
N PRO A 407 -10.84 -0.62 -5.31
CA PRO A 407 -10.38 0.75 -5.33
C PRO A 407 -10.64 1.43 -3.98
N LEU A 408 -9.88 1.05 -2.96
CA LEU A 408 -10.07 1.52 -1.59
C LEU A 408 -9.40 2.87 -1.35
N HIS A 409 -10.18 3.81 -0.82
CA HIS A 409 -9.65 5.02 -0.22
C HIS A 409 -9.18 4.74 1.21
N ARG A 410 -7.97 5.21 1.52
CA ARG A 410 -7.32 5.03 2.81
C ARG A 410 -6.59 6.29 3.21
N ASN A 411 -6.86 6.77 4.41
CA ASN A 411 -6.01 7.76 5.06
C ASN A 411 -6.07 7.59 6.58
N ARG A 412 -5.21 8.33 7.27
CA ARG A 412 -5.10 8.32 8.74
C ARG A 412 -6.29 8.95 9.48
N ASN A 413 -7.09 9.78 8.80
CA ASN A 413 -8.23 10.45 9.39
C ASN A 413 -9.47 9.54 9.41
N LEU A 414 -9.43 8.42 8.67
CA LEU A 414 -10.49 7.43 8.62
C LEU A 414 -10.16 6.25 9.54
N ALA A 415 -11.15 5.79 10.28
CA ALA A 415 -11.02 4.60 11.13
C ALA A 415 -10.86 3.30 10.31
N SER A 416 -11.21 3.30 9.03
CA SER A 416 -11.19 2.12 8.17
C SER A 416 -11.03 2.55 6.70
N SER A 417 -10.61 1.60 5.85
CA SER A 417 -10.64 1.81 4.40
C SER A 417 -12.08 1.95 3.92
N CYS A 418 -12.32 2.82 2.94
CA CYS A 418 -13.64 3.03 2.37
C CYS A 418 -13.64 2.70 0.88
N LEU A 419 -14.74 2.12 0.40
CA LEU A 419 -15.04 1.98 -1.02
C LEU A 419 -16.02 3.11 -1.39
N ILE A 420 -15.53 4.10 -2.14
CA ILE A 420 -16.33 5.27 -2.57
C ILE A 420 -17.00 4.94 -3.90
N LEU A 421 -18.32 5.10 -3.98
CA LEU A 421 -19.07 4.78 -5.18
C LEU A 421 -18.64 5.62 -6.39
N PRO A 422 -18.85 5.12 -7.62
CA PRO A 422 -18.49 5.84 -8.83
C PRO A 422 -19.02 7.27 -8.89
N VAL A 423 -18.19 8.16 -9.42
CA VAL A 423 -18.58 9.52 -9.84
C VAL A 423 -18.50 9.59 -11.36
N PHE A 424 -19.51 10.17 -12.00
CA PHE A 424 -19.68 10.13 -13.46
C PHE A 424 -19.77 8.71 -14.04
N GLY A 425 -20.18 7.72 -13.24
CA GLY A 425 -20.20 6.31 -13.62
C GLY A 425 -18.81 5.69 -13.77
N ARG A 426 -17.78 6.27 -13.13
CA ARG A 426 -16.40 5.80 -13.16
C ARG A 426 -15.82 5.67 -11.74
N TRP A 427 -14.99 4.64 -11.54
CA TRP A 427 -14.16 4.49 -10.35
C TRP A 427 -12.96 5.44 -10.46
N LEU A 428 -13.13 6.66 -9.94
CA LEU A 428 -12.10 7.68 -9.97
C LEU A 428 -11.24 7.61 -8.70
N PRO A 429 -9.94 7.94 -8.75
CA PRO A 429 -9.15 8.12 -7.53
C PRO A 429 -9.73 9.24 -6.64
N TYR A 430 -9.52 9.15 -5.33
CA TYR A 430 -10.02 10.14 -4.37
C TYR A 430 -9.57 11.58 -4.69
N ARG A 431 -8.32 11.78 -5.14
CA ARG A 431 -7.81 13.11 -5.57
C ARG A 431 -8.65 13.73 -6.69
N VAL A 432 -9.20 12.92 -7.58
CA VAL A 432 -10.05 13.38 -8.68
C VAL A 432 -11.39 13.85 -8.14
N HIS A 433 -12.00 13.11 -7.20
CA HIS A 433 -13.22 13.51 -6.52
C HIS A 433 -13.06 14.87 -5.83
N ALA A 434 -11.96 15.02 -5.08
CA ALA A 434 -11.66 16.25 -4.38
C ALA A 434 -11.44 17.45 -5.32
N VAL A 435 -10.73 17.27 -6.44
CA VAL A 435 -10.54 18.32 -7.44
C VAL A 435 -11.86 18.72 -8.10
N VAL A 436 -12.75 17.77 -8.41
CA VAL A 436 -14.07 18.05 -8.99
C VAL A 436 -14.95 18.80 -7.99
N LEU A 437 -14.94 18.41 -6.72
CA LEU A 437 -15.67 19.10 -5.66
C LEU A 437 -15.14 20.52 -5.43
N LEU A 438 -13.82 20.68 -5.34
CA LEU A 438 -13.16 21.99 -5.24
C LEU A 438 -13.44 22.86 -6.47
N TYR A 439 -13.48 22.28 -7.67
CA TYR A 439 -13.88 22.98 -8.89
C TYR A 439 -15.30 23.54 -8.74
N ALA A 440 -16.26 22.70 -8.36
CA ALA A 440 -17.66 23.09 -8.20
C ALA A 440 -17.82 24.23 -7.17
N LEU A 441 -17.22 24.09 -6.00
CA LEU A 441 -17.19 25.13 -4.98
C LEU A 441 -16.50 26.40 -5.48
N SER A 442 -15.40 26.28 -6.23
CA SER A 442 -14.70 27.44 -6.80
C SER A 442 -15.56 28.20 -7.82
N ILE A 443 -16.44 27.50 -8.56
CA ILE A 443 -17.40 28.14 -9.46
C ILE A 443 -18.47 28.85 -8.65
N LEU A 444 -19.02 28.19 -7.63
CA LEU A 444 -20.04 28.74 -6.75
C LEU A 444 -19.59 30.07 -6.12
N VAL A 445 -18.42 30.10 -5.47
CA VAL A 445 -17.93 31.27 -4.74
C VAL A 445 -17.49 32.44 -5.64
N ARG A 446 -17.15 32.17 -6.91
CA ARG A 446 -16.68 33.20 -7.85
C ARG A 446 -17.77 33.73 -8.77
N TYR A 447 -18.70 32.88 -9.18
CA TYR A 447 -19.66 33.19 -10.24
C TYR A 447 -21.12 33.14 -9.78
N MET A 448 -21.39 32.67 -8.56
CA MET A 448 -22.75 32.54 -8.02
C MET A 448 -22.87 33.20 -6.63
N PRO A 449 -22.52 34.50 -6.49
CA PRO A 449 -22.42 35.16 -5.18
C PRO A 449 -23.73 35.15 -4.39
N GLY A 450 -24.90 35.25 -5.06
CA GLY A 450 -26.20 35.19 -4.38
C GLY A 450 -26.52 33.81 -3.79
N THR A 451 -26.08 32.73 -4.46
CA THR A 451 -26.19 31.36 -3.93
C THR A 451 -25.20 31.16 -2.78
N TRP A 452 -23.98 31.66 -2.93
CA TRP A 452 -22.97 31.59 -1.87
C TRP A 452 -23.34 32.36 -0.60
N GLN A 453 -23.94 33.55 -0.75
CA GLN A 453 -24.43 34.32 0.40
C GLN A 453 -25.50 33.55 1.20
N ARG A 454 -26.28 32.68 0.56
CA ARG A 454 -27.25 31.83 1.27
C ARG A 454 -26.58 30.76 2.12
N VAL A 455 -25.38 30.33 1.74
CA VAL A 455 -24.53 29.44 2.54
C VAL A 455 -23.86 30.22 3.67
N VAL A 456 -23.35 31.42 3.42
CA VAL A 456 -22.68 32.24 4.44
C VAL A 456 -23.72 33.08 5.21
N GLY A 457 -24.31 32.49 6.25
CA GLY A 457 -25.26 33.16 7.15
C GLY A 457 -26.68 33.33 6.59
N GLY A 458 -27.04 32.54 5.57
CA GLY A 458 -28.39 32.50 5.02
C GLY A 458 -29.11 31.18 5.33
N PRO A 459 -30.13 30.79 4.53
CA PRO A 459 -30.94 29.59 4.80
C PRO A 459 -30.18 28.26 4.64
N TRP A 460 -28.94 28.28 4.17
CA TRP A 460 -28.07 27.11 3.98
C TRP A 460 -26.81 27.16 4.85
N ASP A 461 -26.84 27.93 5.93
CA ASP A 461 -25.74 28.08 6.90
C ASP A 461 -25.25 26.77 7.52
N HIS A 462 -26.12 25.78 7.67
CA HIS A 462 -25.75 24.43 8.11
C HIS A 462 -24.70 23.75 7.21
N TYR A 463 -24.54 24.16 5.95
CA TYR A 463 -23.45 23.67 5.09
C TYR A 463 -22.11 24.38 5.32
N GLU A 464 -22.10 25.54 5.98
CA GLU A 464 -20.87 26.31 6.24
C GLU A 464 -19.86 25.47 7.02
N VAL A 465 -20.28 24.88 8.15
CA VAL A 465 -19.42 24.00 8.96
C VAL A 465 -18.96 22.74 8.23
N VAL A 466 -19.80 22.20 7.34
CA VAL A 466 -19.46 21.04 6.51
C VAL A 466 -18.35 21.41 5.53
N ILE A 467 -18.45 22.58 4.90
CA ILE A 467 -17.44 23.09 3.97
C ILE A 467 -16.14 23.41 4.72
N GLU A 468 -16.19 24.03 5.90
CA GLU A 468 -14.99 24.27 6.70
C GLU A 468 -14.25 22.96 7.03
N SER A 469 -14.98 21.96 7.50
CA SER A 469 -14.43 20.62 7.78
C SER A 469 -13.84 19.97 6.53
N LEU A 470 -14.51 20.10 5.38
CA LEU A 470 -14.02 19.63 4.09
C LEU A 470 -12.67 20.27 3.73
N LEU A 471 -12.56 21.60 3.85
CA LEU A 471 -11.34 22.34 3.50
C LEU A 471 -10.19 22.03 4.46
N ASP A 472 -10.48 21.77 5.74
CA ASP A 472 -9.52 21.28 6.74
C ASP A 472 -9.02 19.87 6.45
N GLY A 473 -9.92 18.98 6.02
CA GLY A 473 -9.56 17.64 5.57
C GLY A 473 -8.69 17.70 4.32
N PHE A 474 -9.12 18.45 3.31
CA PHE A 474 -8.44 18.53 2.01
C PHE A 474 -7.05 19.14 2.11
N SER A 475 -6.85 20.18 2.93
CA SER A 475 -5.51 20.77 3.14
C SER A 475 -4.50 19.78 3.72
N LYS A 476 -4.98 18.75 4.45
CA LYS A 476 -4.14 17.73 5.08
C LYS A 476 -3.99 16.46 4.23
N ILE A 477 -5.05 16.05 3.54
CA ILE A 477 -5.12 14.77 2.83
C ILE A 477 -4.58 14.89 1.41
N LEU A 478 -4.89 15.97 0.68
CA LEU A 478 -4.49 16.08 -0.72
C LEU A 478 -2.96 16.09 -0.92
N PRO A 479 -2.15 16.77 -0.10
CA PRO A 479 -0.70 16.67 -0.22
C PRO A 479 -0.18 15.23 -0.08
N GLU A 480 -0.78 14.43 0.82
CA GLU A 480 -0.42 13.02 1.01
C GLU A 480 -0.80 12.17 -0.20
N VAL A 481 -2.04 12.33 -0.69
CA VAL A 481 -2.54 11.56 -1.84
C VAL A 481 -1.76 11.89 -3.10
N PHE A 482 -1.44 13.16 -3.35
CA PHE A 482 -0.60 13.53 -4.50
C PHE A 482 0.85 13.08 -4.33
N LEU A 483 1.41 13.14 -3.12
CA LEU A 483 2.76 12.65 -2.86
C LEU A 483 2.88 11.15 -3.19
N LYS A 484 1.90 10.34 -2.75
CA LYS A 484 1.82 8.89 -3.02
C LYS A 484 1.89 8.57 -4.51
N GLU A 485 1.28 9.41 -5.34
CA GLU A 485 1.19 9.19 -6.79
C GLU A 485 2.39 9.79 -7.55
N LEU A 486 3.00 10.83 -6.98
CA LEU A 486 4.20 11.43 -7.54
C LEU A 486 5.41 10.53 -7.37
N ILE A 487 5.58 9.88 -6.22
CA ILE A 487 6.71 8.98 -5.95
C ILE A 487 6.50 7.59 -6.59
N PRO A 488 7.58 6.85 -6.90
CA PRO A 488 7.47 5.50 -7.47
C PRO A 488 7.26 4.38 -6.43
N HIS A 489 7.22 4.73 -5.13
CA HIS A 489 7.18 3.78 -4.02
C HIS A 489 5.88 3.91 -3.24
N ASP A 490 5.48 2.83 -2.55
CA ASP A 490 4.40 2.90 -1.59
C ASP A 490 4.80 3.83 -0.42
N LEU A 491 3.87 4.67 0.04
CA LEU A 491 4.08 5.57 1.18
C LEU A 491 3.25 5.13 2.38
N ASP A 492 3.95 4.65 3.43
CA ASP A 492 3.35 4.34 4.72
C ASP A 492 3.66 5.47 5.71
N VAL A 493 2.62 6.08 6.29
CA VAL A 493 2.75 7.17 7.27
C VAL A 493 2.14 6.72 8.59
N TYR A 494 2.90 6.78 9.68
CA TYR A 494 2.45 6.36 11.00
C TYR A 494 2.99 7.25 12.13
N LEU A 495 2.25 7.26 13.22
CA LEU A 495 2.70 7.87 14.48
C LEU A 495 3.77 6.95 15.12
N PRO A 496 4.88 7.50 15.64
CA PRO A 496 5.86 6.74 16.40
C PRO A 496 5.19 5.98 17.55
N GLY A 497 5.55 4.72 17.74
CA GLY A 497 4.95 3.87 18.78
C GLY A 497 3.57 3.29 18.43
N SER A 498 3.02 3.57 17.25
CA SER A 498 1.85 2.84 16.75
C SER A 498 2.18 1.36 16.55
N ILE A 499 1.30 0.48 17.03
CA ILE A 499 1.41 -0.99 16.89
C ILE A 499 1.28 -1.41 15.41
N PHE A 500 0.86 -0.50 14.54
CA PHE A 500 0.68 -0.70 13.10
C PHE A 500 1.87 -0.18 12.24
N SER A 501 3.10 -0.13 12.79
CA SER A 501 4.33 0.38 12.14
C SER A 501 5.16 -0.65 11.35
#